data_AF-A0A435AXN9-F1
#
_entry.id   AF-A0A435AXN9-F1
#
_cell.length_a   1.000
_cell.length_b   1.000
_cell.length_c   1.000
_cell.angle_alpha   90.00
_cell.angle_beta   90.00
_cell.angle_gamma   90.00
#
_symmetry.space_group_name_H-M   'P 1'
#
loop_
_entity.id
_entity.type
_entity.pdbx_description
1 polymer ?
#
loop_
_entity_poly.entity_id
_entity_poly.type
_entity_poly.pdbx_seq_one_letter_code
_entity_poly.pdbx_strand_id
1 'polypeptide(L)'
;MEGSAPRRTRIQQEKRELILEAALEVFSTNGFRGSTIDQIAEAAGMSKPNLLYYFRRKEDIHETLMERLLETWLSPLRELDDIGDPLTELRSYIRRKLEMARDFPRESRLFANE
;
A
#
# COMPACT_ATOMS: atom_id res chain seq x y z
N MET A 1 8.36 28.47 -7.73
CA MET A 1 8.45 28.23 -6.28
C MET A 1 7.37 27.22 -5.93
N GLU A 2 7.68 25.93 -5.96
CA GLU A 2 6.74 24.91 -5.47
C GLU A 2 6.66 25.07 -3.95
N GLY A 3 5.54 25.60 -3.48
CA GLY A 3 5.26 25.73 -2.06
C GLY A 3 5.20 24.33 -1.45
N SER A 4 6.14 24.04 -0.55
CA SER A 4 6.10 22.83 0.29
C SER A 4 4.73 22.76 0.95
N ALA A 5 3.96 21.71 0.64
CA ALA A 5 2.63 21.52 1.20
C ALA A 5 2.73 21.51 2.74
N PRO A 6 1.81 22.18 3.46
CA PRO A 6 1.88 22.26 4.91
C PRO A 6 1.95 20.85 5.52
N ARG A 7 2.87 20.65 6.47
CA ARG A 7 3.00 19.38 7.19
C ARG A 7 1.66 19.07 7.88
N ARG A 8 1.09 17.91 7.55
CA ARG A 8 -0.14 17.39 8.17
C ARG A 8 0.05 17.26 9.69
N THR A 9 -1.01 17.53 10.44
CA THR A 9 -0.99 17.28 11.89
C THR A 9 -0.92 15.78 12.17
N ARG A 10 -0.49 15.40 13.39
CA ARG A 10 -0.46 14.00 13.82
C ARG A 10 -1.84 13.32 13.64
N ILE A 11 -2.91 13.99 14.04
CA ILE A 11 -4.28 13.48 13.92
C ILE A 11 -4.66 13.26 12.46
N GLN A 12 -4.26 14.18 11.57
CA GLN A 12 -4.52 14.02 10.13
C GLN A 12 -3.75 12.84 9.53
N GLN A 13 -2.52 12.58 10.00
CA GLN A 13 -1.74 11.42 9.59
C GLN A 13 -2.41 10.12 10.06
N GLU A 14 -2.80 10.03 11.33
CA GLU A 14 -3.49 8.87 11.90
C GLU A 14 -4.79 8.54 11.17
N LYS A 15 -5.58 9.56 10.82
CA LYS A 15 -6.80 9.37 10.02
C LYS A 15 -6.50 8.91 8.60
N ARG A 16 -5.40 9.37 8.00
CA ARG A 16 -4.98 8.94 6.68
C ARG A 16 -4.54 7.47 6.69
N GLU A 17 -3.79 7.04 7.71
CA GLU A 17 -3.40 5.64 7.90
C GLU A 17 -4.60 4.73 8.13
N LEU A 18 -5.59 5.18 8.92
CA LEU A 18 -6.84 4.43 9.12
C LEU A 18 -7.58 4.18 7.79
N ILE A 19 -7.64 5.19 6.91
CA ILE A 19 -8.26 5.05 5.58
C ILE A 19 -7.47 4.07 4.71
N LEU A 20 -6.13 4.13 4.75
CA LEU A 20 -5.27 3.25 3.95
C LEU A 20 -5.39 1.79 4.40
N GLU A 21 -5.43 1.53 5.70
CA GLU A 21 -5.63 0.19 6.25
C GLU A 21 -7.00 -0.38 5.85
N ALA A 22 -8.07 0.40 5.99
CA ALA A 22 -9.40 0.02 5.56
C ALA A 22 -9.46 -0.25 4.04
N ALA A 23 -8.79 0.58 3.24
CA ALA A 23 -8.75 0.41 1.80
C ALA A 23 -7.96 -0.83 1.38
N LEU A 24 -6.85 -1.15 2.06
CA LEU A 24 -6.09 -2.38 1.83
C LEU A 24 -6.97 -3.61 2.04
N GLU A 25 -7.77 -3.63 3.12
CA GLU A 25 -8.72 -4.71 3.37
C GLU A 25 -9.76 -4.85 2.25
N VAL A 26 -10.38 -3.74 1.87
CA VAL A 26 -11.43 -3.71 0.84
C VAL A 26 -10.89 -4.09 -0.53
N PHE A 27 -9.75 -3.54 -0.94
CA PHE A 27 -9.11 -3.84 -2.23
C PHE A 27 -8.57 -5.27 -2.30
N SER A 28 -7.94 -5.78 -1.24
CA SER A 28 -7.40 -7.14 -1.22
C SER A 28 -8.49 -8.23 -1.23
N THR A 29 -9.71 -7.86 -0.83
CA THR A 29 -10.89 -8.75 -0.85
C THR A 29 -11.68 -8.66 -2.15
N ASN A 30 -11.94 -7.45 -2.66
CA ASN A 30 -12.87 -7.23 -3.78
C ASN A 30 -12.17 -6.86 -5.10
N GLY A 31 -10.85 -6.68 -5.08
CA GLY A 31 -10.09 -6.06 -6.17
C GLY A 31 -10.39 -4.57 -6.31
N PHE A 32 -9.54 -3.83 -7.04
CA PHE A 32 -9.72 -2.38 -7.22
C PHE A 32 -11.06 -2.03 -7.88
N ARG A 33 -11.44 -2.74 -8.95
CA ARG A 33 -12.67 -2.46 -9.71
C ARG A 33 -13.94 -2.80 -8.93
N GLY A 34 -13.93 -3.87 -8.13
CA GLY A 34 -15.06 -4.28 -7.29
C GLY A 34 -15.25 -3.46 -6.01
N SER A 35 -14.29 -2.59 -5.70
CA SER A 35 -14.30 -1.75 -4.50
C SER A 35 -14.89 -0.37 -4.73
N THR A 36 -15.50 0.18 -3.68
CA THR A 36 -16.13 1.51 -3.68
C THR A 36 -15.64 2.35 -2.50
N ILE A 37 -15.72 3.68 -2.64
CA ILE A 37 -15.42 4.60 -1.54
C ILE A 37 -16.31 4.35 -0.32
N ASP A 38 -17.56 3.94 -0.53
CA ASP A 38 -18.51 3.72 0.56
C ASP A 38 -18.10 2.52 1.42
N GLN A 39 -17.66 1.41 0.80
CA GLN A 39 -17.09 0.26 1.52
C GLN A 39 -15.85 0.65 2.34
N ILE A 40 -14.97 1.48 1.78
CA ILE A 40 -13.76 1.94 2.48
C ILE A 40 -14.14 2.84 3.66
N ALA A 41 -15.11 3.75 3.47
CA ALA A 41 -15.59 4.64 4.52
C ALA A 41 -16.21 3.83 5.68
N GLU A 42 -17.03 2.84 5.36
CA GLU A 42 -17.62 1.91 6.32
C GLU A 42 -16.54 1.13 7.10
N ALA A 43 -15.59 0.52 6.40
CA ALA A 43 -14.48 -0.21 7.02
C ALA A 43 -13.58 0.69 7.90
N ALA A 44 -13.42 1.96 7.54
CA ALA A 44 -12.67 2.95 8.33
C ALA A 44 -13.47 3.51 9.52
N GLY A 45 -14.77 3.21 9.64
CA GLY A 45 -15.65 3.83 10.63
C GLY A 45 -15.82 5.34 10.41
N MET A 46 -15.83 5.78 9.15
CA MET A 46 -15.90 7.18 8.75
C MET A 46 -17.08 7.44 7.82
N SER A 47 -17.62 8.65 7.84
CA SER A 47 -18.56 9.09 6.80
C SER A 47 -17.81 9.31 5.47
N LYS A 48 -18.46 9.05 4.33
CA LYS A 48 -17.92 9.35 2.99
C LYS A 48 -17.37 10.78 2.84
N PRO A 49 -18.05 11.87 3.25
CA PRO A 49 -17.48 13.22 3.14
C PRO A 49 -16.20 13.41 3.95
N ASN A 50 -16.10 12.80 5.14
CA ASN A 50 -14.90 12.83 5.97
C ASN A 50 -13.74 12.07 5.31
N LEU A 51 -13.97 10.90 4.72
CA LEU A 51 -12.95 10.19 3.94
C LEU A 51 -12.48 11.03 2.74
N LEU A 52 -13.44 11.59 1.99
CA LEU A 52 -13.16 12.40 0.79
C LEU A 52 -12.38 13.69 1.07
N TYR A 53 -12.42 14.19 2.31
CA TYR A 53 -11.53 15.27 2.75
C TYR A 53 -10.05 14.85 2.71
N TYR A 54 -9.73 13.59 3.02
CA TYR A 54 -8.36 13.07 2.97
C TYR A 54 -7.97 12.56 1.58
N PHE A 55 -8.84 11.80 0.92
CA PHE A 55 -8.58 11.23 -0.40
C PHE A 55 -9.73 11.54 -1.34
N ARG A 56 -9.47 12.33 -2.37
CA ARG A 56 -10.52 12.86 -3.25
C ARG A 56 -11.11 11.77 -4.15
N ARG A 57 -10.29 10.80 -4.53
CA ARG A 57 -10.69 9.69 -5.41
C ARG A 57 -10.23 8.35 -4.86
N LYS A 58 -10.86 7.27 -5.33
CA LYS A 58 -10.50 5.88 -4.97
C LYS A 58 -9.10 5.54 -5.49
N GLU A 59 -8.80 6.05 -6.67
CA GLU A 59 -7.51 5.96 -7.37
C GLU A 59 -6.40 6.52 -6.49
N ASP A 60 -6.59 7.67 -5.86
CA ASP A 60 -5.55 8.30 -5.03
C ASP A 60 -5.17 7.43 -3.81
N ILE A 61 -6.13 6.69 -3.26
CA ILE A 61 -5.92 5.74 -2.16
C ILE A 61 -5.13 4.54 -2.67
N HIS A 62 -5.55 4.01 -3.81
CA HIS A 62 -4.94 2.85 -4.45
C HIS A 62 -3.49 3.13 -4.86
N GLU A 63 -3.25 4.23 -5.57
CA GLU A 63 -1.90 4.69 -5.95
C GLU A 63 -1.01 4.82 -4.72
N THR A 64 -1.49 5.43 -3.62
CA THR A 64 -0.74 5.55 -2.37
C THR A 64 -0.38 4.18 -1.78
N LEU A 65 -1.30 3.21 -1.78
CA LEU A 65 -1.03 1.86 -1.30
C LEU A 65 -0.02 1.14 -2.19
N MET A 66 -0.17 1.24 -3.51
CA MET A 66 0.73 0.63 -4.48
C MET A 66 2.14 1.19 -4.43
N GLU A 67 2.29 2.50 -4.26
CA GLU A 67 3.60 3.14 -4.06
C GLU A 67 4.31 2.58 -2.82
N ARG A 68 3.62 2.52 -1.68
CA ARG A 68 4.19 1.98 -0.42
C ARG A 68 4.53 0.50 -0.54
N LEU A 69 3.65 -0.25 -1.21
CA LEU A 69 3.82 -1.66 -1.46
C LEU A 69 5.06 -1.91 -2.31
N LEU A 70 5.19 -1.20 -3.44
CA LEU A 70 6.32 -1.31 -4.35
C LEU A 70 7.63 -0.86 -3.69
N GLU A 71 7.61 0.18 -2.87
CA GLU A 71 8.79 0.62 -2.10
C GLU A 71 9.30 -0.52 -1.21
N THR A 72 8.40 -1.13 -0.44
CA THR A 72 8.72 -2.26 0.45
C THR A 72 9.17 -3.47 -0.36
N TRP A 73 8.45 -3.79 -1.44
CA TRP A 73 8.70 -4.97 -2.27
C TRP A 73 9.95 -4.87 -3.12
N LEU A 74 10.35 -3.68 -3.56
CA LEU A 74 11.56 -3.51 -4.37
C LEU A 74 12.82 -3.38 -3.52
N SER A 75 12.73 -3.17 -2.20
CA SER A 75 13.90 -3.09 -1.31
C SER A 75 14.81 -4.32 -1.43
N PRO A 76 14.32 -5.57 -1.37
CA PRO A 76 15.19 -6.74 -1.49
C PRO A 76 15.90 -6.86 -2.85
N LEU A 77 15.34 -6.26 -3.91
CA LEU A 77 15.99 -6.23 -5.22
C LEU A 77 17.13 -5.22 -5.24
N ARG A 78 16.97 -4.08 -4.57
CA ARG A 78 18.01 -3.04 -4.42
C ARG A 78 19.17 -3.47 -3.54
N GLU A 79 18.94 -4.47 -2.69
CA GLU A 79 19.92 -5.05 -1.77
C GLU A 79 20.73 -6.20 -2.39
N LEU A 80 20.46 -6.59 -3.64
CA LEU A 80 21.26 -7.61 -4.32
C LEU A 80 22.67 -7.07 -4.58
N ASP A 81 23.66 -7.89 -4.25
CA ASP A 81 25.06 -7.58 -4.51
C ASP A 81 25.44 -7.98 -5.96
N ASP A 82 25.84 -7.01 -6.79
CA ASP A 82 26.16 -7.25 -8.21
C ASP A 82 27.52 -7.93 -8.41
N ILE A 83 28.36 -7.95 -7.37
CA ILE A 83 29.62 -8.69 -7.33
C ILE A 83 29.52 -10.00 -6.52
N GLY A 84 28.35 -10.29 -5.95
CA GLY A 84 28.07 -11.50 -5.17
C GLY A 84 27.95 -12.78 -6.01
N ASP A 85 27.87 -13.94 -5.36
CA ASP A 85 27.58 -15.21 -6.03
C ASP A 85 26.13 -15.22 -6.58
N PRO A 86 25.91 -15.33 -7.89
CA PRO A 86 24.58 -15.15 -8.47
C PRO A 86 23.52 -16.11 -7.92
N LEU A 87 23.90 -17.35 -7.65
CA LEU A 87 22.96 -18.35 -7.13
C LEU A 87 22.55 -18.04 -5.69
N THR A 88 23.49 -17.57 -4.88
CA THR A 88 23.26 -17.15 -3.49
C THR A 88 22.36 -15.91 -3.44
N GLU A 89 22.65 -14.90 -4.25
CA GLU A 89 21.86 -13.67 -4.33
C GLU A 89 20.42 -13.95 -4.78
N LEU A 90 20.24 -14.72 -5.86
CA LEU A 90 18.91 -15.11 -6.33
C LEU A 90 18.14 -15.93 -5.29
N ARG A 91 18.80 -16.86 -4.59
CA ARG A 91 18.15 -17.67 -3.54
C ARG A 91 17.72 -16.79 -2.37
N SER A 92 18.53 -15.83 -1.96
CA SER A 92 18.22 -14.87 -0.91
C SER A 92 17.02 -14.01 -1.30
N TYR A 93 17.02 -13.47 -2.51
CA TYR A 93 15.92 -12.69 -3.07
C TYR A 93 14.61 -13.49 -3.09
N ILE A 94 14.62 -14.71 -3.65
CA ILE A 94 13.42 -15.57 -3.71
C ILE A 94 12.90 -15.86 -2.31
N ARG A 95 13.78 -16.18 -1.35
CA ARG A 95 13.38 -16.44 0.04
C ARG A 95 12.69 -15.23 0.65
N ARG A 96 13.31 -14.05 0.59
CA ARG A 96 12.73 -12.80 1.11
C ARG A 96 11.38 -12.51 0.47
N LYS A 97 11.27 -12.70 -0.85
CA LYS A 97 10.00 -12.53 -1.57
C LYS A 97 8.90 -13.49 -1.10
N LEU A 98 9.23 -14.75 -0.86
CA LEU A 98 8.28 -15.74 -0.34
C LEU A 98 7.88 -15.43 1.11
N GLU A 99 8.82 -14.99 1.94
CA GLU A 99 8.54 -14.56 3.32
C GLU A 99 7.60 -13.35 3.33
N MET A 100 7.84 -12.34 2.49
CA MET A 100 6.94 -11.21 2.35
C MET A 100 5.53 -11.63 1.93
N ALA A 101 5.41 -12.57 0.99
CA ALA A 101 4.11 -13.05 0.56
C ALA A 101 3.35 -13.84 1.65
N ARG A 102 4.09 -14.57 2.49
CA ARG A 102 3.55 -15.31 3.63
C ARG A 102 3.10 -14.36 4.75
N ASP A 103 3.91 -13.37 5.05
CA ASP A 103 3.74 -12.51 6.23
C ASP A 103 2.80 -11.32 5.93
N PHE A 104 2.67 -10.91 4.66
CA PHE A 104 1.83 -9.80 4.19
C PHE A 104 0.84 -10.24 3.09
N PRO A 105 -0.11 -11.15 3.38
CA PRO A 105 -0.97 -11.76 2.36
C PRO A 105 -2.01 -10.80 1.74
N ARG A 106 -2.36 -9.69 2.41
CA ARG A 106 -3.30 -8.70 1.86
C ARG A 106 -2.61 -7.82 0.83
N GLU A 107 -1.41 -7.39 1.15
CA GLU A 107 -0.47 -6.66 0.31
C GLU A 107 -0.13 -7.47 -0.93
N SER A 108 0.14 -8.78 -0.78
CA SER A 108 0.34 -9.68 -1.91
C SER A 108 -0.90 -9.81 -2.79
N ARG A 109 -2.10 -9.91 -2.20
CA ARG A 109 -3.35 -9.94 -2.97
C ARG A 109 -3.61 -8.63 -3.69
N LEU A 110 -3.33 -7.50 -3.05
CA LEU A 110 -3.45 -6.18 -3.68
C LEU A 110 -2.58 -6.12 -4.94
N PHE A 111 -1.31 -6.52 -4.86
CA PHE A 111 -0.42 -6.59 -6.01
C PHE A 111 -0.93 -7.52 -7.11
N ALA A 112 -1.37 -8.73 -6.74
CA ALA A 112 -1.77 -9.76 -7.69
C ALA A 112 -3.12 -9.48 -8.38
N ASN A 113 -3.95 -8.61 -7.80
CA ASN A 113 -5.28 -8.25 -8.29
C ASN A 113 -5.31 -6.97 -9.14
N GLU A 114 -4.15 -6.36 -9.43
CA GLU A 114 -4.05 -5.26 -10.41
C GLU A 114 -4.26 -5.71 -11.87
#